data_AF-A0A7C5K442-F1
#
_entry.id   AF-A0A7C5K442-F1
#
_cell.length_a   1.000
_cell.length_b   1.000
_cell.length_c   1.000
_cell.angle_alpha   90.00
_cell.angle_beta   90.00
_cell.angle_gamma   90.00
#
_symmetry.space_group_name_H-M   'P 1'
#
loop_
_entity.id
_entity.type
_entity.pdbx_description
1 polymer ?
#
loop_
_entity_poly.entity_id
_entity_poly.type
_entity_poly.pdbx_seq_one_letter_code
_entity_poly.pdbx_strand_id
1 'polypeptide(L)'
;MSVEDKQINAAARRVLTSLWVDITQVHVSTTRGSLRVSGHLQRMTATHADLTETNLVEMDRRLRSVPGVRDVQYALDNWQQTLQGQWIARGQPAAPAPAAES
;
A
#
# COMPACT_ATOMS: atom_id res chain seq x y z
N MET A 1 -10.25 -17.08 11.07
CA MET A 1 -9.49 -16.88 9.82
C MET A 1 -9.46 -18.20 9.08
N SER A 2 -10.00 -18.26 7.85
CA SER A 2 -10.05 -19.49 7.06
C SER A 2 -8.65 -19.88 6.56
N VAL A 3 -8.50 -21.10 6.02
CA VAL A 3 -7.25 -21.53 5.36
C VAL A 3 -6.93 -20.62 4.18
N GLU A 4 -7.95 -20.24 3.41
CA GLU A 4 -7.84 -19.29 2.28
C GLU A 4 -7.37 -17.91 2.74
N ASP A 5 -7.94 -17.35 3.82
CA ASP A 5 -7.51 -16.06 4.37
C ASP A 5 -6.03 -16.08 4.80
N LYS A 6 -5.56 -17.20 5.37
CA LYS A 6 -4.14 -17.37 5.73
C LYS A 6 -3.24 -17.38 4.50
N GLN A 7 -3.67 -18.04 3.42
CA GLN A 7 -2.92 -18.07 2.15
C GLN A 7 -2.84 -16.69 1.51
N ILE A 8 -3.96 -15.95 1.49
CA ILE A 8 -4.01 -14.56 1.01
C ILE A 8 -3.05 -13.69 1.84
N ASN A 9 -3.08 -13.80 3.18
CA ASN A 9 -2.20 -13.03 4.05
C ASN A 9 -0.72 -13.31 3.77
N ALA A 10 -0.35 -14.59 3.64
CA ALA A 10 1.03 -14.99 3.31
C ALA A 10 1.47 -14.46 1.93
N ALA A 11 0.60 -14.53 0.93
CA ALA A 11 0.87 -14.00 -0.41
C ALA A 11 1.00 -12.47 -0.41
N ALA A 12 0.11 -11.76 0.31
CA ALA A 12 0.19 -10.31 0.47
C ALA A 12 1.49 -9.87 1.15
N ARG A 13 1.91 -10.55 2.23
CA ARG A 13 3.21 -10.30 2.88
C ARG A 13 4.37 -10.50 1.90
N ARG A 14 4.34 -11.56 1.08
CA ARG A 14 5.36 -11.82 0.06
C ARG A 14 5.43 -10.69 -0.98
N VAL A 15 4.29 -10.15 -1.41
CA VAL A 15 4.23 -8.99 -2.30
C VAL A 15 4.92 -7.78 -1.66
N LEU A 16 4.60 -7.46 -0.40
CA LEU A 16 5.20 -6.33 0.31
C LEU A 16 6.72 -6.47 0.44
N THR A 17 7.19 -7.65 0.86
CA THR A 17 8.63 -7.93 0.95
C THR A 17 9.32 -7.83 -0.42
N SER A 18 8.67 -8.29 -1.50
CA SER A 18 9.22 -8.17 -2.86
C SER A 18 9.35 -6.72 -3.35
N LEU A 19 8.59 -5.80 -2.76
CA LEU A 19 8.64 -4.36 -3.00
C LEU A 19 9.54 -3.65 -1.99
N TRP A 20 10.34 -4.38 -1.22
CA TRP A 20 11.24 -3.83 -0.19
C TRP A 20 10.51 -2.96 0.84
N VAL A 21 9.24 -3.26 1.12
CA VAL A 21 8.47 -2.59 2.17
C VAL A 21 8.84 -3.22 3.51
N ASP A 22 9.06 -2.37 4.51
CA ASP A 22 9.25 -2.80 5.89
C ASP A 22 7.93 -3.35 6.45
N ILE A 23 7.84 -4.68 6.51
CA ILE A 23 6.66 -5.38 7.03
C ILE A 23 6.55 -5.33 8.57
N THR A 24 7.56 -4.81 9.28
CA THR A 24 7.50 -4.67 10.75
C THR A 24 6.61 -3.50 11.18
N GLN A 25 6.49 -2.49 10.33
CA GLN A 25 5.65 -1.30 10.53
C GLN A 25 4.27 -1.41 9.86
N VAL A 26 4.04 -2.51 9.11
CA VAL A 26 2.81 -2.74 8.36
C VAL A 26 2.10 -3.98 8.88
N HIS A 27 0.87 -3.80 9.33
CA HIS A 27 -0.01 -4.89 9.71
C HIS A 27 -0.90 -5.31 8.53
N VAL A 28 -0.86 -6.60 8.19
CA VAL A 28 -1.67 -7.22 7.14
C VAL A 28 -2.62 -8.23 7.75
N SER A 29 -3.92 -8.07 7.45
CA SER A 29 -4.97 -8.98 7.90
C SER A 29 -5.95 -9.28 6.77
N THR A 30 -6.54 -10.47 6.78
CA THR A 30 -7.51 -10.89 5.76
C THR A 30 -8.74 -11.48 6.42
N THR A 31 -9.92 -11.08 5.96
CA THR A 31 -11.20 -11.63 6.40
C THR A 31 -12.12 -11.81 5.20
N ARG A 32 -12.48 -13.07 4.89
CA ARG A 32 -13.38 -13.41 3.76
C ARG A 32 -12.91 -12.82 2.42
N GLY A 33 -11.60 -12.87 2.17
CA GLY A 33 -10.98 -12.33 0.96
C GLY A 33 -10.85 -10.80 0.90
N SER A 34 -11.29 -10.06 1.93
CA SER A 34 -10.97 -8.63 2.07
C SER A 34 -9.64 -8.48 2.80
N LEU A 35 -8.66 -7.86 2.13
CA LEU A 35 -7.33 -7.60 2.65
C LEU A 35 -7.28 -6.21 3.28
N ARG A 36 -6.86 -6.12 4.53
CA ARG A 36 -6.59 -4.84 5.21
C ARG A 36 -5.10 -4.67 5.43
N VAL A 37 -4.57 -3.56 4.92
CA VAL A 37 -3.18 -3.11 5.09
C VAL A 37 -3.20 -1.82 5.91
N SER A 38 -2.54 -1.84 7.07
CA SER A 38 -2.55 -0.70 8.00
C SER A 38 -1.19 -0.46 8.64
N GLY A 39 -0.89 0.77 9.04
CA GLY A 39 0.37 1.14 9.68
C GLY A 39 1.18 2.15 8.85
N HIS A 40 2.50 2.05 8.91
CA HIS A 40 3.43 2.97 8.27
C HIS A 40 4.15 2.31 7.09
N LEU A 41 4.00 2.87 5.88
CA LEU A 41 4.72 2.37 4.72
C LEU A 41 6.12 2.98 4.63
N GLN A 42 7.15 2.17 4.80
CA GLN A 42 8.54 2.57 4.62
C GLN A 42 9.31 1.52 3.82
N ARG A 43 10.42 1.92 3.19
CA ARG A 43 11.41 0.96 2.69
C ARG A 43 12.12 0.26 3.85
N MET A 44 12.49 -1.00 3.62
CA MET A 44 13.21 -1.84 4.58
C MET A 44 14.63 -1.32 4.89
N THR A 45 15.22 -0.51 4.01
CA THR A 45 16.57 0.05 4.21
C THR A 45 16.62 1.53 3.86
N ALA A 46 17.35 2.32 4.66
CA ALA A 46 17.58 3.75 4.43
C ALA A 46 18.36 4.07 3.12
N THR A 47 18.98 3.07 2.50
CA THR A 47 19.68 3.20 1.21
C THR A 47 18.76 3.24 -0.01
N HIS A 48 17.48 2.92 0.16
CA HIS A 48 16.50 3.02 -0.92
C HIS A 48 15.81 4.38 -0.90
N ALA A 49 15.54 4.92 -2.09
CA ALA A 49 14.69 6.09 -2.23
C ALA A 49 13.31 5.83 -1.58
N ASP A 50 12.75 6.89 -1.01
CA ASP A 50 11.44 6.86 -0.39
C ASP A 50 10.38 6.26 -1.31
N LEU A 51 9.32 5.71 -0.70
CA LEU A 51 8.19 5.21 -1.47
C LEU A 51 7.57 6.39 -2.24
N THR A 52 7.27 6.14 -3.52
CA THR A 52 6.59 7.09 -4.40
C THR A 52 5.17 6.64 -4.69
N GLU A 53 4.33 7.53 -5.21
CA GLU A 53 3.00 7.18 -5.72
C GLU A 53 3.07 5.98 -6.68
N THR A 54 4.04 5.96 -7.61
CA THR A 54 4.21 4.84 -8.56
C THR A 54 4.46 3.52 -7.85
N ASN A 55 5.21 3.52 -6.74
CA ASN A 55 5.42 2.31 -5.95
C ASN A 55 4.12 1.84 -5.27
N LEU A 56 3.27 2.76 -4.83
CA LEU A 56 1.98 2.42 -4.22
C LEU A 56 0.95 1.94 -5.24
N VAL A 57 0.94 2.51 -6.45
CA VAL A 57 0.13 2.00 -7.58
C VAL A 57 0.56 0.57 -7.93
N GLU A 58 1.86 0.32 -8.00
CA GLU A 58 2.37 -1.03 -8.25
C GLU A 58 2.00 -2.00 -7.11
N MET A 59 2.14 -1.56 -5.86
CA MET A 59 1.75 -2.33 -4.68
C MET A 59 0.26 -2.70 -4.74
N ASP A 60 -0.62 -1.74 -4.99
CA ASP A 60 -2.07 -1.98 -5.06
C ASP A 60 -2.42 -2.99 -6.17
N ARG A 61 -1.86 -2.79 -7.37
CA ARG A 61 -2.05 -3.73 -8.48
C ARG A 61 -1.63 -5.14 -8.11
N ARG A 62 -0.45 -5.31 -7.49
CA ARG A 62 0.07 -6.64 -7.11
C ARG A 62 -0.77 -7.28 -6.00
N LEU A 63 -1.22 -6.51 -5.01
CA LEU A 63 -2.07 -7.01 -3.93
C LEU A 63 -3.45 -7.44 -4.43
N ARG A 64 -4.07 -6.65 -5.32
CA ARG A 64 -5.35 -7.02 -5.96
C ARG A 64 -5.22 -8.23 -6.88
N SER A 65 -4.02 -8.52 -7.39
CA SER A 65 -3.76 -9.69 -8.23
C SER A 65 -3.54 -10.98 -7.44
N VAL A 66 -3.51 -10.93 -6.10
CA VAL A 66 -3.40 -12.13 -5.27
C VAL A 66 -4.69 -12.96 -5.39
N PRO A 67 -4.61 -14.25 -5.75
CA PRO A 67 -5.79 -15.11 -5.84
C PRO A 67 -6.61 -15.13 -4.54
N GLY A 68 -7.92 -14.94 -4.65
CA GLY A 68 -8.85 -14.90 -3.51
C GLY A 68 -9.05 -13.51 -2.90
N VAL A 69 -8.25 -12.50 -3.29
CA VAL A 69 -8.51 -11.11 -2.90
C VAL A 69 -9.73 -10.59 -3.64
N ARG A 70 -10.71 -10.10 -2.89
CA ARG A 70 -11.93 -9.46 -3.40
C ARG A 70 -11.88 -7.95 -3.26
N ASP A 71 -11.23 -7.48 -2.21
CA ASP A 71 -11.12 -6.07 -1.86
C ASP A 71 -9.82 -5.81 -1.10
N VAL A 72 -9.29 -4.59 -1.22
CA VAL A 72 -8.09 -4.14 -0.51
C VAL A 72 -8.38 -2.79 0.13
N GLN A 73 -8.23 -2.73 1.45
CA GLN A 73 -8.46 -1.56 2.27
C GLN A 73 -7.15 -1.09 2.91
N TYR A 74 -6.89 0.22 2.76
CA TYR A 74 -5.69 0.85 3.29
C TYR A 74 -6.03 1.79 4.44
N ALA A 75 -5.36 1.58 5.57
CA ALA A 75 -5.41 2.44 6.74
C ALA A 75 -3.98 2.81 7.14
N LEU A 76 -3.35 3.61 6.28
CA LEU A 76 -1.95 4.02 6.42
C LEU A 76 -1.86 5.39 7.09
N ASP A 77 -0.82 5.62 7.88
CA ASP A 77 -0.61 6.89 8.58
C ASP A 77 0.10 7.94 7.70
N ASN A 78 0.89 7.51 6.73
CA ASN A 78 1.73 8.34 5.87
C ASN A 78 1.30 8.37 4.40
N TRP A 79 0.28 7.59 4.02
CA TRP A 79 -0.30 7.59 2.67
C TRP A 79 -1.81 7.53 2.71
N GLN A 80 -2.45 8.12 1.70
CA GLN A 80 -3.89 8.05 1.50
C GLN A 80 -4.23 7.94 0.03
N GLN A 81 -5.23 7.12 -0.28
CA GLN A 81 -5.82 7.10 -1.60
C GLN A 81 -6.94 8.15 -1.69
N THR A 82 -6.91 8.97 -2.75
CA THR A 82 -7.97 9.94 -3.04
C THR A 82 -9.21 9.24 -3.61
N LEU A 83 -10.34 9.95 -3.68
CA LEU A 83 -11.55 9.45 -4.35
C LEU A 83 -11.32 9.14 -5.85
N GLN A 84 -10.28 9.74 -6.44
CA GLN A 84 -9.87 9.51 -7.84
C GLN A 84 -8.88 8.34 -7.97
N GLY A 85 -8.56 7.64 -6.88
CA GLY A 85 -7.65 6.49 -6.88
C GLY A 85 -6.16 6.83 -6.82
N GLN A 86 -5.81 8.12 -6.73
CA GLN A 86 -4.41 8.58 -6.65
C GLN A 86 -3.84 8.42 -5.25
N TRP A 87 -2.53 8.22 -5.14
CA TRP A 87 -1.85 8.10 -3.85
C TRP A 87 -1.16 9.39 -3.46
N ILE A 88 -1.53 9.94 -2.30
CA ILE A 88 -0.91 11.14 -1.74
C ILE A 88 -0.24 10.82 -0.41
N ALA A 89 0.95 11.38 -0.20
CA ALA A 89 1.62 11.31 1.09
C ALA A 89 0.85 12.17 2.11
N ARG A 90 0.52 11.59 3.27
CA ARG A 90 -0.14 12.33 4.35
C ARG A 90 0.85 13.31 4.97
N GLY A 91 0.48 14.58 5.00
CA GLY A 91 1.30 15.65 5.58
C GLY A 91 2.20 16.39 4.58
N GLN A 92 2.26 15.99 3.31
CA GLN A 92 2.76 16.87 2.25
C GLN A 92 1.59 17.65 1.64
N PRO A 93 1.64 18.99 1.57
CA PRO A 93 0.70 19.72 0.75
C PRO A 93 0.86 19.21 -0.69
N ALA A 94 -0.26 18.84 -1.33
CA ALA A 94 -0.27 18.55 -2.75
C ALA A 94 0.48 19.69 -3.46
N ALA A 95 1.50 19.35 -4.24
CA ALA A 95 2.39 20.32 -4.88
C ALA A 95 1.55 21.47 -5.47
N PRO A 96 1.92 22.75 -5.23
CA PRO A 96 1.15 23.86 -5.80
C PRO A 96 1.06 23.65 -7.30
N ALA A 97 -0.17 23.71 -7.84
CA ALA A 97 -0.42 23.64 -9.27
C ALA A 97 0.54 24.58 -10.00
N PRO A 98 1.08 24.20 -11.17
CA PRO A 98 1.98 25.06 -11.92
C PRO A 98 1.29 26.42 -12.10
N ALA A 99 1.92 27.46 -11.58
CA ALA A 99 1.40 28.82 -11.66
C ALA A 99 1.12 29.12 -13.13
N ALA A 100 -0.15 29.36 -13.46
CA ALA A 100 -0.52 29.90 -14.74
C ALA A 100 0.11 31.30 -14.83
N GLU A 101 1.24 31.38 -15.53
CA GLU A 101 1.84 32.64 -15.94
C GLU A 101 0.78 33.41 -16.73
N SER A 102 0.47 34.62 -16.26
CA SER A 102 -0.48 35.56 -16.87
C SER A 102 0.22 36.48 -17.86
#